data_AF-A0A345YJL3-F1
#
_entry.id   AF-A0A345YJL3-F1
#
_cell.length_a   1.000
_cell.length_b   1.000
_cell.length_c   1.000
_cell.angle_alpha   90.00
_cell.angle_beta   90.00
_cell.angle_gamma   90.00
#
_symmetry.space_group_name_H-M   'P 1'
#
loop_
_entity.id
_entity.type
_entity.pdbx_description
1 polymer ?
#
loop_
_entity_poly.entity_id
_entity_poly.type
_entity_poly.pdbx_seq_one_letter_code
_entity_poly.pdbx_strand_id
1 'polypeptide(L)'
;MSNVLLGIMGTILFIGLALAGVVFIGPEFMDTKIDAEASGYLNQRSQIAYAIESYASENGKLPLEAGKEPIDLLVEKKFLTRAPAGGSSQWSLNSADNSLITPVAGPKAHATKICVAARAKAKMAQPENIYKCDGSDAPGGRLSAKDPCCLM
;
A
#
# COMPACT_ATOMS: atom_id res chain seq x y z
N MET A 1 36.83 -22.78 39.52
CA MET A 1 35.65 -21.93 39.77
C MET A 1 35.65 -20.63 38.96
N SER A 2 36.82 -20.03 38.64
CA SER A 2 36.92 -18.79 37.85
C SER A 2 36.36 -18.87 36.41
N ASN A 3 36.59 -19.99 35.70
CA ASN A 3 36.12 -20.15 34.31
C ASN A 3 34.58 -20.18 34.17
N VAL A 4 33.88 -20.59 35.22
CA VAL A 4 32.40 -20.59 35.23
C VAL A 4 31.86 -19.17 35.39
N LEU A 5 32.50 -18.34 36.22
CA LEU A 5 32.12 -16.93 36.39
C LEU A 5 32.33 -16.12 35.11
N LEU A 6 33.46 -16.34 34.43
CA LEU A 6 33.77 -15.70 33.15
C LEU A 6 32.80 -16.11 32.05
N GLY A 7 32.39 -17.39 32.02
CA GLY A 7 31.36 -17.89 31.12
C GLY A 7 30.00 -17.23 31.35
N ILE A 8 29.58 -17.10 32.61
CA ILE A 8 28.29 -16.48 32.97
C ILE A 8 28.28 -14.99 32.59
N MET A 9 29.35 -14.25 32.88
CA MET A 9 29.46 -12.83 32.50
C MET A 9 29.44 -12.63 30.98
N GLY A 10 30.10 -13.52 30.21
CA GLY A 10 30.04 -13.51 28.75
C GLY A 10 28.61 -13.70 28.23
N THR A 11 27.87 -14.69 28.76
CA THR A 11 26.47 -14.91 28.35
C THR A 11 25.55 -13.75 28.70
N ILE A 12 25.71 -13.11 29.86
CA ILE A 12 24.88 -11.96 30.26
C ILE A 12 25.09 -10.78 29.31
N LEU A 13 26.34 -10.51 28.92
CA LEU A 13 26.66 -9.46 27.94
C LEU A 13 26.07 -9.76 26.56
N PHE A 14 26.16 -11.01 26.09
CA PHE A 14 25.58 -11.40 24.81
C PHE A 14 24.04 -11.32 24.80
N ILE A 15 23.39 -11.73 25.88
CA ILE A 15 21.93 -11.63 26.01
C ILE A 15 21.52 -10.15 26.07
N GLY A 16 22.24 -9.31 26.81
CA GLY A 16 21.99 -7.87 26.88
C GLY A 16 22.10 -7.18 25.52
N LEU A 17 23.13 -7.52 24.73
CA LEU A 17 23.33 -6.97 23.39
C LEU A 17 22.26 -7.47 22.40
N ALA A 18 21.87 -8.74 22.49
CA ALA A 18 20.81 -9.30 21.66
C ALA A 18 19.45 -8.64 21.93
N LEU A 19 19.10 -8.42 23.21
CA LEU A 19 17.88 -7.72 23.59
C LEU A 19 17.91 -6.25 23.13
N ALA A 20 19.04 -5.56 23.27
CA ALA A 20 19.20 -4.21 22.76
C ALA A 20 19.02 -4.14 21.23
N GLY A 21 19.56 -5.13 20.49
CA GLY A 21 19.37 -5.25 19.05
C GLY A 21 17.90 -5.43 18.66
N VAL A 22 17.18 -6.35 19.32
CA VAL A 22 15.75 -6.59 19.00
C VAL A 22 14.88 -5.37 19.34
N VAL A 23 15.11 -4.72 20.47
CA VAL A 23 14.29 -3.59 20.93
C VAL A 23 14.53 -2.34 20.10
N PHE A 24 15.77 -2.06 19.69
CA PHE A 24 16.10 -0.82 18.99
C PHE A 24 15.99 -0.94 17.46
N ILE A 25 16.44 -2.07 16.91
CA ILE A 25 16.54 -2.24 15.46
C ILE A 25 15.24 -2.84 14.87
N GLY A 26 14.51 -3.64 15.65
CA GLY A 26 13.22 -4.21 15.24
C GLY A 26 12.18 -3.18 14.74
N PRO A 27 11.87 -2.11 15.48
CA PRO A 27 10.87 -1.12 15.05
C PRO A 27 11.29 -0.35 13.79
N GLU A 28 12.55 0.03 13.66
CA GLU A 28 13.09 0.70 12.46
C GLU A 28 12.95 -0.16 11.19
N PHE A 29 13.19 -1.47 11.29
CA PHE A 29 12.96 -2.37 10.15
C PHE A 29 11.48 -2.50 9.77
N MET A 30 10.59 -2.43 10.76
CA MET A 30 9.15 -2.47 10.49
C MET A 30 8.66 -1.19 9.81
N ASP A 31 9.13 -0.02 10.26
CA ASP A 31 8.76 1.26 9.67
C ASP A 31 9.34 1.41 8.26
N THR A 32 10.61 1.07 8.04
CA THR A 32 11.21 1.05 6.69
C THR A 32 10.51 0.08 5.74
N LYS A 33 10.05 -1.08 6.23
CA LYS A 33 9.24 -2.01 5.44
C LYS A 33 7.89 -1.40 5.05
N ILE A 34 7.18 -0.78 5.99
CA ILE A 34 5.92 -0.08 5.71
C ILE A 34 6.14 1.03 4.68
N ASP A 35 7.23 1.76 4.80
CA ASP A 35 7.58 2.84 3.88
C ASP A 35 7.89 2.35 2.47
N ALA A 36 8.58 1.22 2.35
CA ALA A 36 8.86 0.56 1.08
C ALA A 36 7.57 0.05 0.43
N GLU A 37 6.68 -0.58 1.21
CA GLU A 37 5.38 -1.05 0.74
C GLU A 37 4.49 0.11 0.28
N ALA A 38 4.42 1.21 1.05
CA ALA A 38 3.70 2.42 0.67
C ALA A 38 4.24 3.04 -0.64
N SER A 39 5.57 3.07 -0.81
CA SER A 39 6.20 3.59 -2.03
C SER A 39 5.92 2.70 -3.24
N GLY A 40 6.02 1.38 -3.06
CA GLY A 40 5.70 0.40 -4.11
C GLY A 40 4.25 0.51 -4.55
N TYR A 41 3.34 0.65 -3.59
CA TYR A 41 1.92 0.87 -3.85
C TYR A 41 1.66 2.16 -4.64
N LEU A 42 2.26 3.29 -4.24
CA LEU A 42 2.13 4.57 -4.95
C LEU A 42 2.66 4.48 -6.39
N ASN A 43 3.76 3.77 -6.61
CA ASN A 43 4.32 3.55 -7.94
C ASN A 43 3.42 2.66 -8.83
N GLN A 44 2.81 1.63 -8.27
CA GLN A 44 1.82 0.82 -9.01
C GLN A 44 0.61 1.66 -9.41
N ARG A 45 0.10 2.48 -8.49
CA ARG A 45 -1.00 3.40 -8.76
C ARG A 45 -0.68 4.37 -9.89
N SER A 46 0.51 4.98 -9.89
CA SER A 46 0.90 5.91 -10.95
C SER A 46 1.00 5.21 -12.31
N GLN A 47 1.60 4.02 -12.38
CA GLN A 47 1.68 3.23 -13.62
C GLN A 47 0.30 2.92 -14.20
N ILE A 48 -0.65 2.54 -13.35
CA ILE A 48 -2.03 2.30 -13.79
C ILE A 48 -2.70 3.59 -14.25
N ALA A 49 -2.53 4.70 -13.52
CA ALA A 49 -3.08 5.99 -13.91
C ALA A 49 -2.59 6.40 -15.31
N TYR A 50 -1.29 6.25 -15.59
CA TYR A 50 -0.73 6.49 -16.91
C TYR A 50 -1.28 5.53 -17.97
N ALA A 51 -1.43 4.25 -17.65
CA ALA A 51 -1.99 3.26 -18.57
C ALA A 51 -3.46 3.56 -18.92
N ILE A 52 -4.27 3.98 -17.94
CA ILE A 52 -5.66 4.42 -18.15
C ILE A 52 -5.69 5.67 -19.02
N GLU A 53 -4.85 6.66 -18.73
CA GLU A 53 -4.79 7.91 -19.50
C GLU A 53 -4.40 7.64 -20.95
N SER A 54 -3.41 6.78 -21.18
CA SER A 54 -3.00 6.34 -22.51
C SER A 54 -4.13 5.60 -23.23
N TYR A 55 -4.83 4.68 -22.55
CA TYR A 55 -5.98 3.98 -23.11
C TYR A 55 -7.11 4.94 -23.47
N ALA A 56 -7.42 5.89 -22.59
CA ALA A 56 -8.48 6.87 -22.78
C ALA A 56 -8.16 7.86 -23.91
N SER A 57 -6.88 8.23 -24.06
CA SER A 57 -6.39 9.05 -25.15
C SER A 57 -6.56 8.35 -26.51
N GLU A 58 -6.25 7.05 -26.59
CA GLU A 58 -6.35 6.29 -27.84
C GLU A 58 -7.77 5.87 -28.21
N ASN A 59 -8.59 5.50 -27.22
CA ASN A 59 -9.91 4.91 -27.45
C ASN A 59 -11.07 5.88 -27.21
N GLY A 60 -10.80 7.08 -26.68
CA GLY A 60 -11.81 8.08 -26.32
C GLY A 60 -12.75 7.65 -25.18
N LYS A 61 -12.45 6.54 -24.49
CA LYS A 61 -13.25 5.96 -23.41
C LYS A 61 -12.36 5.39 -22.32
N LEU A 62 -12.86 5.35 -21.09
CA LEU A 62 -12.19 4.63 -20.00
C LEU A 62 -12.17 3.12 -20.28
N PRO A 63 -11.22 2.35 -19.70
CA PRO A 63 -11.13 0.90 -19.85
C PRO A 63 -12.24 0.17 -19.07
N LEU A 64 -13.49 0.49 -19.38
CA LEU A 64 -14.70 -0.06 -18.77
C LEU A 64 -15.41 -0.90 -19.83
N GLU A 65 -15.32 -2.22 -19.73
CA GLU A 65 -16.10 -3.14 -20.55
C GLU A 65 -16.92 -4.05 -19.63
N ALA A 66 -18.20 -4.23 -19.98
CA ALA A 66 -19.12 -5.03 -19.18
C ALA A 66 -18.57 -6.46 -19.02
N GLY A 67 -18.35 -6.88 -17.76
CA GLY A 67 -17.86 -8.22 -17.43
C GLY A 67 -16.35 -8.42 -17.51
N LYS A 68 -15.55 -7.36 -17.71
CA LYS A 68 -14.08 -7.42 -17.61
C LYS A 68 -13.55 -6.45 -16.56
N GLU A 69 -12.60 -6.93 -15.76
CA GLU A 69 -11.84 -6.06 -14.86
C GLU A 69 -10.99 -5.08 -15.68
N PRO A 70 -10.95 -3.79 -15.33
CA PRO A 70 -10.23 -2.77 -16.11
C PRO A 70 -8.73 -3.06 -16.27
N ILE A 71 -8.10 -3.67 -15.25
CA ILE A 71 -6.68 -4.03 -15.32
C ILE A 71 -6.44 -5.13 -16.34
N ASP A 72 -7.30 -6.14 -16.40
CA ASP A 72 -7.18 -7.22 -17.38
C ASP A 72 -7.32 -6.66 -18.80
N LEU A 73 -8.20 -5.69 -18.99
CA LEU A 73 -8.35 -4.99 -20.27
C LEU A 73 -7.11 -4.17 -20.64
N LEU A 74 -6.49 -3.48 -19.68
CA LEU A 74 -5.23 -2.76 -19.91
C LEU A 74 -4.07 -3.71 -20.26
N VAL A 75 -4.04 -4.90 -19.68
CA VAL A 75 -3.05 -5.94 -20.01
C VAL A 75 -3.32 -6.54 -21.39
N GLU A 76 -4.57 -6.90 -21.69
CA GLU A 76 -4.99 -7.44 -22.99
C GLU A 76 -4.65 -6.48 -24.13
N LYS A 77 -4.89 -5.19 -23.91
CA LYS A 77 -4.64 -4.12 -24.88
C LYS A 77 -3.19 -3.62 -24.88
N LYS A 78 -2.30 -4.25 -24.09
CA LYS A 78 -0.86 -3.96 -24.01
C LYS A 78 -0.48 -2.57 -23.46
N PHE A 79 -1.40 -1.91 -22.76
CA PHE A 79 -1.06 -0.71 -21.98
C PHE A 79 -0.35 -1.06 -20.67
N LEU A 80 -0.48 -2.32 -20.21
CA LEU A 80 0.30 -2.90 -19.12
C LEU A 80 0.92 -4.23 -19.56
N THR A 81 2.19 -4.46 -19.22
CA THR A 81 2.87 -5.75 -19.50
C THR A 81 2.31 -6.88 -18.65
N ARG A 82 1.91 -6.56 -17.41
CA ARG A 82 1.35 -7.51 -16.44
C ARG A 82 0.45 -6.74 -15.48
N ALA A 83 -0.59 -7.40 -14.96
CA ALA A 83 -1.37 -6.89 -13.85
C ALA A 83 -0.43 -6.70 -12.63
N PRO A 84 -0.28 -5.46 -12.12
CA PRO A 84 0.45 -5.26 -10.87
C PRO A 84 -0.25 -6.04 -9.75
N ALA A 85 0.53 -6.60 -8.83
CA ALA A 85 0.01 -7.42 -7.74
C ALA A 85 -0.96 -6.66 -6.81
N GLY A 86 -1.04 -5.33 -6.94
CA GLY A 86 -1.87 -4.46 -6.12
C GLY A 86 -1.40 -4.44 -4.67
N GLY A 87 -2.21 -3.83 -3.81
CA GLY A 87 -2.11 -4.03 -2.37
C GLY A 87 -2.61 -5.44 -1.99
N SER A 88 -1.91 -6.50 -2.38
CA SER A 88 -2.30 -7.93 -2.24
C SER A 88 -3.70 -8.33 -2.74
N SER A 89 -4.44 -7.40 -3.33
CA SER A 89 -5.82 -7.55 -3.77
C SER A 89 -5.93 -7.07 -5.21
N GLN A 90 -6.92 -7.60 -5.91
CA GLN A 90 -7.22 -7.15 -7.27
C GLN A 90 -7.70 -5.70 -7.24
N TRP A 91 -7.29 -4.93 -8.24
CA TRP A 91 -7.81 -3.58 -8.45
C TRP A 91 -9.27 -3.68 -8.86
N SER A 92 -10.16 -3.15 -8.04
CA SER A 92 -11.60 -3.09 -8.29
C SER A 92 -12.00 -1.73 -8.82
N LEU A 93 -12.96 -1.69 -9.73
CA LEU A 93 -13.62 -0.45 -10.09
C LEU A 93 -14.59 -0.02 -8.99
N ASN A 94 -14.44 1.20 -8.46
CA ASN A 94 -15.53 1.82 -7.72
C ASN A 94 -16.51 2.45 -8.72
N SER A 95 -17.69 1.85 -8.83
CA SER A 95 -18.75 2.27 -9.74
C SER A 95 -19.34 3.66 -9.43
N ALA A 96 -19.18 4.17 -8.21
CA ALA A 96 -19.68 5.50 -7.83
C ALA A 96 -18.82 6.64 -8.41
N ASP A 97 -17.52 6.37 -8.59
CA ASP A 97 -16.51 7.38 -8.92
C ASP A 97 -15.73 7.06 -10.21
N ASN A 98 -16.03 5.94 -10.89
CA ASN A 98 -15.29 5.43 -12.03
C ASN A 98 -13.77 5.37 -11.79
N SER A 99 -13.38 5.13 -10.54
CA SER A 99 -11.98 5.11 -10.11
C SER A 99 -11.55 3.67 -9.89
N LEU A 100 -10.31 3.37 -10.28
CA LEU A 100 -9.66 2.10 -9.98
C LEU A 100 -9.06 2.18 -8.60
N ILE A 101 -9.50 1.27 -7.73
CA ILE A 101 -9.15 1.24 -6.33
C ILE A 101 -8.62 -0.16 -6.00
N THR A 102 -7.48 -0.23 -5.32
CA THR A 102 -7.02 -1.46 -4.68
C THR A 102 -6.90 -1.18 -3.18
N PRO A 103 -7.53 -1.96 -2.30
CA PRO A 103 -7.24 -1.86 -0.87
C PRO A 103 -5.82 -2.33 -0.61
N VAL A 104 -5.20 -1.77 0.42
CA VAL A 104 -3.88 -2.24 0.85
C VAL A 104 -3.97 -3.60 1.54
N ALA A 105 -2.92 -4.38 1.30
CA ALA A 105 -2.76 -5.73 1.78
C ALA A 105 -2.74 -5.92 3.30
N GLY A 106 -3.34 -7.04 3.74
CA GLY A 106 -3.07 -7.65 5.03
C GLY A 106 -4.01 -7.23 6.16
N PRO A 107 -3.66 -7.52 7.42
CA PRO A 107 -4.48 -7.19 8.58
C PRO A 107 -4.82 -5.70 8.60
N LYS A 108 -6.03 -5.34 9.03
CA LYS A 108 -6.52 -3.95 9.06
C LYS A 108 -5.50 -2.97 9.69
N ALA A 109 -4.81 -3.38 10.75
CA ALA A 109 -3.77 -2.58 11.40
C ALA A 109 -2.55 -2.31 10.49
N HIS A 110 -2.13 -3.28 9.68
CA HIS A 110 -1.02 -3.15 8.73
C HIS A 110 -1.41 -2.26 7.55
N ALA A 111 -2.59 -2.53 6.95
CA ALA A 111 -3.12 -1.73 5.85
C ALA A 111 -3.33 -0.27 6.24
N THR A 112 -3.80 -0.02 7.47
CA THR A 112 -3.94 1.34 8.03
C THR A 112 -2.59 2.06 8.04
N LYS A 113 -1.52 1.43 8.56
CA LYS A 113 -0.20 2.07 8.62
C LYS A 113 0.35 2.44 7.24
N ILE A 114 0.21 1.54 6.27
CA ILE A 114 0.64 1.81 4.89
C ILE A 114 -0.19 2.93 4.27
N CYS A 115 -1.51 2.94 4.48
CA CYS A 115 -2.38 4.01 3.98
C CYS A 115 -2.00 5.37 4.60
N VAL A 116 -1.75 5.44 5.92
CA VAL A 116 -1.28 6.67 6.58
C VAL A 116 0.05 7.12 5.97
N ALA A 117 1.02 6.21 5.81
CA ALA A 117 2.31 6.52 5.21
C ALA A 117 2.17 7.01 3.75
N ALA A 118 1.32 6.37 2.95
CA ALA A 118 1.04 6.77 1.57
C ALA A 118 0.38 8.15 1.49
N ARG A 119 -0.60 8.45 2.37
CA ARG A 119 -1.27 9.75 2.45
C ARG A 119 -0.35 10.86 2.94
N ALA A 120 0.54 10.55 3.88
CA ALA A 120 1.59 11.46 4.35
C ALA A 120 2.55 11.82 3.20
N LYS A 121 2.99 10.83 2.41
CA LYS A 121 3.81 11.05 1.20
C LYS A 121 3.07 11.85 0.12
N ALA A 122 1.76 11.65 0.00
CA ALA A 122 0.89 12.44 -0.88
C ALA A 122 0.56 13.84 -0.35
N LYS A 123 1.11 14.25 0.81
CA LYS A 123 0.90 15.56 1.45
C LYS A 123 -0.58 15.89 1.72
N MET A 124 -1.38 14.90 2.10
CA MET A 124 -2.77 15.13 2.50
C MET A 124 -2.84 15.83 3.87
N ALA A 125 -3.81 16.72 4.04
CA ALA A 125 -3.98 17.48 5.29
C ALA A 125 -4.25 16.59 6.52
N GLN A 126 -4.88 15.42 6.32
CA GLN A 126 -5.17 14.45 7.37
C GLN A 126 -4.81 13.03 6.89
N PRO A 127 -3.57 12.58 7.09
CA PRO A 127 -3.11 11.25 6.70
C PRO A 127 -3.81 10.12 7.45
N GLU A 128 -4.22 10.39 8.69
CA GLU A 128 -4.91 9.44 9.60
C GLU A 128 -6.32 9.06 9.12
N ASN A 129 -7.01 9.98 8.43
CA ASN A 129 -8.41 9.84 8.06
C ASN A 129 -8.59 9.02 6.78
N ILE A 130 -8.38 7.72 6.90
CA ILE A 130 -8.54 6.78 5.78
C ILE A 130 -10.01 6.43 5.60
N TYR A 131 -10.50 6.62 4.39
CA TYR A 131 -11.89 6.34 4.05
C TYR A 131 -12.07 4.92 3.52
N LYS A 132 -13.31 4.43 3.56
CA LYS A 132 -13.67 3.17 2.92
C LYS A 132 -13.56 3.27 1.41
N CYS A 133 -13.23 2.16 0.77
CA CYS A 133 -13.08 2.07 -0.69
C CYS A 133 -14.41 2.28 -1.45
N ASP A 134 -15.56 2.17 -0.80
CA ASP A 134 -16.87 2.49 -1.37
C ASP A 134 -17.19 3.99 -1.40
N GLY A 135 -16.42 4.82 -0.68
CA GLY A 135 -16.64 6.26 -0.56
C GLY A 135 -17.73 6.65 0.44
N SER A 136 -18.37 5.70 1.14
CA SER A 136 -19.50 5.99 2.05
C SER A 136 -19.13 6.93 3.19
N ASP A 137 -17.89 6.83 3.65
CA ASP A 137 -17.37 7.54 4.81
C ASP A 137 -16.63 8.83 4.42
N ALA A 138 -16.53 9.12 3.11
CA ALA A 138 -15.84 10.29 2.60
C ALA A 138 -16.79 11.51 2.51
N PRO A 139 -16.28 12.74 2.71
CA PRO A 139 -17.09 13.95 2.60
C PRO A 139 -17.64 14.10 1.17
N GLY A 140 -18.96 13.98 1.04
CA GLY A 140 -19.65 13.98 -0.27
C GLY A 140 -19.95 12.59 -0.84
N GLY A 141 -19.72 11.51 -0.07
CA GLY A 141 -20.05 10.14 -0.47
C GLY A 141 -19.15 9.58 -1.58
N ARG A 142 -17.99 10.21 -1.80
CA ARG A 142 -17.06 9.93 -2.90
C ARG A 142 -15.62 10.05 -2.41
N LEU A 143 -14.75 9.15 -2.85
CA LEU A 143 -13.32 9.28 -2.54
C LEU A 143 -12.71 10.42 -3.35
N SER A 144 -11.78 11.13 -2.74
CA SER A 144 -10.99 12.12 -3.47
C SER A 144 -10.13 11.42 -4.51
N ALA A 145 -10.11 11.93 -5.76
CA ALA A 145 -9.22 11.43 -6.81
C ALA A 145 -7.73 11.46 -6.39
N LYS A 146 -7.38 12.34 -5.44
CA LYS A 146 -6.02 12.43 -4.90
C LYS A 146 -5.72 11.41 -3.80
N ASP A 147 -6.73 10.75 -3.25
CA ASP A 147 -6.55 9.80 -2.16
C ASP A 147 -5.79 8.57 -2.67
N PRO A 148 -4.57 8.30 -2.17
CA PRO A 148 -3.82 7.14 -2.60
C PRO A 148 -4.43 5.84 -2.09
N CYS A 149 -5.14 5.85 -0.97
CA CYS A 149 -5.42 4.63 -0.23
C CYS A 149 -6.81 4.63 0.40
N CYS A 150 -7.40 3.44 0.49
CA CYS A 150 -8.65 3.21 1.18
C CYS A 150 -8.61 1.84 1.88
N LEU A 151 -9.54 1.63 2.79
CA LEU A 151 -9.73 0.36 3.49
C LEU A 151 -11.06 -0.28 3.04
N MET A 152 -11.10 -1.61 2.97
CA MET A 152 -12.36 -2.35 2.84
C MET A 152 -13.14 -2.35 4.16
#